data_AF-A0A2S5X232-F1
#
_entry.id   AF-A0A2S5X232-F1
#
_cell.length_a   1.000
_cell.length_b   1.000
_cell.length_c   1.000
_cell.angle_alpha   90.00
_cell.angle_beta   90.00
_cell.angle_gamma   90.00
#
_symmetry.space_group_name_H-M   'P 1'
#
loop_
_entity.id
_entity.type
_entity.pdbx_description
1 polymer ?
#
loop_
_entity_poly.entity_id
_entity_poly.type
_entity_poly.pdbx_seq_one_letter_code
_entity_poly.pdbx_strand_id
1 'polypeptide(L)'
;MWLAAIVIALLGVLLGAATLFSWMVNETRFDRPTAAFDTFVEEVEALAGVTEVSGQRWVEAPIFVDPISQIDLDVEQEHLPALLDVLCASAHPEGVSWSLEVPAAAGGVMSLHSQTDSSGRALSGGTCPSFGFDAVPLVDALDSAVPGLAVQPAIWENDRFALVSIEETRDGYLHLLPLVQNAEVLLAAAGLDPDREVEINSTTLGATILPGQQEPYLALLTDLAEDHEVGAFWADGGSAPTGARDHVNVTARAAQHAAIKSRIGASGLHITDFPVTFHEP
;
A
#
# COMPACT_ATOMS: atom_id res chain seq x y z
N MET A 1 3.20 11.64 -56.28
CA MET A 1 3.19 12.76 -55.31
C MET A 1 2.41 12.44 -54.03
N TRP A 2 1.17 11.94 -54.11
CA TRP A 2 0.36 11.61 -52.92
C TRP A 2 0.96 10.54 -52.00
N LEU A 3 1.54 9.47 -52.56
CA LEU A 3 2.21 8.42 -51.79
C LEU A 3 3.40 8.95 -50.96
N ALA A 4 4.19 9.89 -51.50
CA ALA A 4 5.31 10.48 -50.78
C ALA A 4 4.84 11.37 -49.63
N ALA A 5 3.74 12.11 -49.81
CA ALA A 5 3.15 12.92 -48.74
C ALA A 5 2.59 12.05 -47.59
N ILE A 6 1.98 10.90 -47.92
CA ILE A 6 1.47 9.94 -46.94
C ILE A 6 2.62 9.31 -46.14
N VAL A 7 3.71 8.93 -46.81
CA VAL A 7 4.90 8.35 -46.15
C VAL A 7 5.55 9.38 -45.20
N ILE A 8 5.65 10.65 -45.61
CA ILE A 8 6.20 11.71 -44.76
C ILE A 8 5.29 11.98 -43.55
N ALA A 9 3.97 12.00 -43.76
CA ALA A 9 3.02 12.18 -42.66
C ALA A 9 3.07 11.01 -41.66
N LEU A 10 3.15 9.77 -42.13
CA LEU A 10 3.30 8.58 -41.27
C LEU A 10 4.62 8.59 -40.50
N LEU A 11 5.73 8.97 -41.14
CA LEU A 11 7.01 9.14 -40.46
C LEU A 11 6.94 10.23 -39.39
N GLY A 12 6.27 11.35 -39.65
CA GLY A 12 6.06 12.42 -38.67
C GLY A 12 5.22 11.98 -37.48
N VAL A 13 4.15 11.20 -37.72
CA VAL A 13 3.32 10.63 -36.65
C VAL A 13 4.09 9.59 -35.84
N LEU A 14 4.87 8.71 -36.49
CA LEU A 14 5.69 7.70 -35.80
C LEU A 14 6.81 8.35 -34.98
N LEU A 15 7.50 9.37 -35.50
CA LEU A 15 8.49 10.13 -34.74
C LEU A 15 7.84 10.87 -33.57
N GLY A 16 6.70 11.53 -33.79
CA GLY A 16 5.97 12.23 -32.75
C GLY A 16 5.49 11.30 -31.64
N ALA A 17 4.93 10.15 -32.02
CA ALA A 17 4.51 9.10 -31.09
C ALA A 17 5.71 8.53 -30.31
N ALA A 18 6.82 8.20 -30.97
CA ALA A 18 8.02 7.71 -30.30
C ALA A 18 8.67 8.75 -29.36
N THR A 19 8.59 10.04 -29.71
CA THR A 19 9.10 11.13 -28.86
C THR A 19 8.21 11.31 -27.62
N LEU A 20 6.89 11.28 -27.79
CA LEU A 20 5.94 11.33 -26.68
C LEU A 20 6.03 10.07 -25.80
N PHE A 21 6.23 8.90 -26.39
CA PHE A 21 6.44 7.64 -25.65
C PHE A 21 7.76 7.65 -24.88
N SER A 22 8.83 8.20 -25.47
CA SER A 22 10.12 8.41 -24.79
C SER A 22 9.98 9.38 -23.60
N TRP A 23 9.07 10.35 -23.69
CA TRP A 23 8.77 11.28 -22.60
C TRP A 23 7.80 10.70 -21.54
N MET A 24 7.03 9.65 -21.87
CA MET A 24 6.09 9.01 -20.95
C MET A 24 6.68 7.81 -20.18
N VAL A 25 7.86 7.29 -20.55
CA VAL A 25 8.37 6.00 -20.02
C VAL A 25 9.81 6.10 -19.51
N ASN A 26 10.25 7.23 -18.95
CA ASN A 26 11.59 7.27 -18.37
C ASN A 26 11.73 8.18 -17.15
N GLU A 27 11.39 7.63 -15.97
CA GLU A 27 11.95 8.02 -14.67
C GLU A 27 13.45 7.72 -14.64
N THR A 28 14.24 8.40 -15.46
CA THR A 28 15.69 8.23 -15.40
C THR A 28 16.18 8.93 -14.13
N ARG A 29 16.48 8.14 -13.10
CA ARG A 29 17.16 8.61 -11.89
C ARG A 29 18.63 8.90 -12.22
N PHE A 30 19.12 10.05 -11.79
CA PHE A 30 20.54 10.42 -11.91
C PHE A 30 21.12 10.68 -10.55
N ASP A 31 22.09 9.88 -10.16
CA ASP A 31 22.70 9.94 -8.85
C ASP A 31 23.26 11.34 -8.53
N ARG A 32 23.03 11.77 -7.29
CA ARG A 32 23.53 12.99 -6.68
C ARG A 32 24.09 12.66 -5.30
N PRO A 33 25.13 11.82 -5.18
CA PRO A 33 25.71 11.47 -3.89
C PRO A 33 26.30 12.70 -3.20
N THR A 34 26.28 12.72 -1.87
CA THR A 34 26.95 13.75 -1.08
C THR A 34 27.50 13.14 0.20
N ALA A 35 28.71 13.57 0.60
CA ALA A 35 29.33 13.08 1.82
C ALA A 35 28.47 13.32 3.08
N ALA A 36 27.67 14.40 3.11
CA ALA A 36 26.79 14.70 4.22
C ALA A 36 25.63 13.70 4.34
N PHE A 37 25.07 13.26 3.21
CA PHE A 37 24.05 12.21 3.19
C PHE A 37 24.66 10.84 3.48
N ASP A 38 25.80 10.52 2.88
CA ASP A 38 26.51 9.26 3.13
C ASP A 38 26.86 9.09 4.62
N THR A 39 27.33 10.17 5.28
CA THR A 39 27.59 10.17 6.74
C THR A 39 26.31 9.93 7.54
N PHE A 40 25.19 10.53 7.12
CA PHE A 40 23.90 10.32 7.79
C PHE A 40 23.41 8.87 7.65
N VAL A 41 23.62 8.25 6.48
CA VAL A 41 23.32 6.82 6.27
C VAL A 41 24.17 5.94 7.19
N GLU A 42 25.47 6.22 7.33
CA GLU A 42 26.36 5.52 8.28
C GLU A 42 25.92 5.70 9.74
N GLU A 43 25.44 6.89 10.12
CA GLU A 43 24.89 7.16 11.46
C GLU A 43 23.63 6.34 11.74
N VAL A 44 22.75 6.17 10.75
CA VAL A 44 21.53 5.34 10.84
C VAL A 44 21.88 3.86 10.92
N GLU A 45 22.81 3.37 10.09
CA GLU A 45 23.29 1.98 10.11
C GLU A 45 23.93 1.60 11.45
N ALA A 46 24.53 2.56 12.17
CA ALA A 46 25.13 2.32 13.47
C ALA A 46 24.11 2.21 14.63
N LEU A 47 22.81 2.45 14.39
CA LEU A 47 21.78 2.36 15.41
C LEU A 47 21.49 0.91 15.81
N ALA A 48 21.13 0.70 17.08
CA ALA A 48 20.82 -0.64 17.58
C ALA A 48 19.58 -1.21 16.90
N GLY A 49 19.63 -2.48 16.52
CA GLY A 49 18.54 -3.20 15.87
C GLY A 49 18.32 -2.83 14.41
N VAL A 50 19.13 -1.95 13.82
CA VAL A 50 19.05 -1.56 12.41
C VAL A 50 19.95 -2.45 11.55
N THR A 51 19.41 -2.96 10.44
CA THR A 51 20.12 -3.77 9.45
C THR A 51 19.72 -3.39 8.01
N GLU A 52 20.42 -3.95 7.03
CA GLU A 52 20.10 -3.80 5.59
C GLU A 52 19.91 -2.35 5.09
N VAL A 53 20.70 -1.41 5.62
CA VAL A 53 20.56 0.00 5.26
C VAL A 53 21.04 0.29 3.84
N SER A 54 20.18 0.94 3.06
CA SER A 54 20.48 1.46 1.73
C SER A 54 20.05 2.92 1.63
N GLY A 55 21.00 3.81 1.37
CA GLY A 55 20.74 5.22 1.10
C GLY A 55 20.91 5.55 -0.38
N GLN A 56 19.93 6.23 -0.97
CA GLN A 56 20.00 6.73 -2.34
C GLN A 56 19.67 8.21 -2.42
N ARG A 57 20.41 8.92 -3.27
CA ARG A 57 20.15 10.33 -3.56
C ARG A 57 20.25 10.59 -5.04
N TRP A 58 19.17 11.09 -5.66
CA TRP A 58 19.11 11.28 -7.12
C TRP A 58 18.29 12.51 -7.50
N VAL A 59 18.38 12.90 -8.77
CA VAL A 59 17.41 13.81 -9.42
C VAL A 59 16.75 13.09 -10.59
N GLU A 60 15.55 13.51 -10.94
CA GLU A 60 14.78 12.92 -12.02
C GLU A 60 14.72 13.83 -13.25
N ALA A 61 14.82 13.22 -14.43
CA ALA A 61 14.52 13.90 -15.68
C ALA A 61 13.02 14.20 -15.81
N PRO A 62 12.63 15.30 -16.49
CA PRO A 62 13.48 16.33 -17.09
C PRO A 62 13.75 17.52 -16.16
N ILE A 63 13.28 17.48 -14.91
CA ILE A 63 13.26 18.66 -14.04
C ILE A 63 14.65 18.92 -13.45
N PHE A 64 15.40 17.87 -13.05
CA PHE A 64 16.79 17.96 -12.57
C PHE A 64 17.08 19.02 -11.49
N VAL A 65 16.10 19.37 -10.65
CA VAL A 65 16.23 20.44 -9.64
C VAL A 65 16.70 19.90 -8.28
N ASP A 66 15.76 19.72 -7.36
CA ASP A 66 16.02 19.34 -5.99
C ASP A 66 16.13 17.82 -5.90
N PRO A 67 17.24 17.32 -5.34
CA PRO A 67 17.44 15.88 -5.20
C PRO A 67 16.41 15.27 -4.25
N ILE A 68 16.05 14.03 -4.54
CA ILE A 68 15.28 13.15 -3.67
C ILE A 68 16.29 12.31 -2.92
N SER A 69 16.13 12.24 -1.61
CA SER A 69 16.92 11.40 -0.71
C SER A 69 15.99 10.34 -0.12
N GLN A 70 16.35 9.07 -0.27
CA GLN A 70 15.61 7.93 0.26
C GLN A 70 16.54 7.06 1.10
N ILE A 71 16.03 6.56 2.22
CA ILE A 71 16.69 5.53 3.02
C ILE A 71 15.73 4.35 3.18
N ASP A 72 16.21 3.19 2.80
CA ASP A 72 15.58 1.89 3.04
C ASP A 72 16.37 1.18 4.15
N LEU A 73 15.68 0.57 5.12
CA LEU A 73 16.33 -0.18 6.20
C LEU A 73 15.40 -1.24 6.80
N ASP A 74 16.01 -2.19 7.49
CA ASP A 74 15.34 -3.11 8.39
C ASP A 74 15.56 -2.66 9.83
N VAL A 75 14.54 -2.77 10.68
CA VAL A 75 14.67 -2.51 12.12
C VAL A 75 13.91 -3.56 12.94
N GLU A 76 14.58 -4.10 13.96
CA GLU A 76 13.94 -5.00 14.92
C GLU A 76 12.81 -4.27 15.66
N GLN A 77 11.65 -4.92 15.80
CA GLN A 77 10.43 -4.32 16.38
C GLN A 77 10.68 -3.62 17.73
N GLU A 78 11.48 -4.20 18.62
CA GLU A 78 11.78 -3.61 19.94
C GLU A 78 12.63 -2.33 19.88
N HIS A 79 13.33 -2.12 18.76
CA HIS A 79 14.20 -0.97 18.52
C HIS A 79 13.54 0.15 17.69
N LEU A 80 12.38 -0.12 17.06
CA LEU A 80 11.63 0.86 16.28
C LEU A 80 11.36 2.19 17.03
N PRO A 81 10.91 2.22 18.30
CA PRO A 81 10.65 3.48 19.00
C PRO A 81 11.92 4.34 19.15
N ALA A 82 13.04 3.70 19.51
CA ALA A 82 14.31 4.39 19.70
C ALA A 82 14.88 4.90 18.37
N LEU A 83 14.71 4.15 17.27
CA LEU A 83 15.04 4.61 15.92
C LEU A 83 14.26 5.90 15.60
N LEU A 84 12.93 5.88 15.74
CA LEU A 84 12.09 7.04 15.41
C LEU A 84 12.46 8.28 16.25
N ASP A 85 12.74 8.12 17.55
CA ASP A 85 13.20 9.19 18.41
C ASP A 85 14.50 9.84 17.89
N VAL A 86 15.47 9.02 17.46
CA VAL A 86 16.74 9.50 16.90
C VAL A 86 16.52 10.22 15.57
N LEU A 87 15.74 9.63 14.66
CA LEU A 87 15.47 10.21 13.34
C LEU A 87 14.74 11.55 13.43
N CYS A 88 13.79 11.67 14.37
CA CYS A 88 13.03 12.88 14.59
C CYS A 88 13.80 13.96 15.38
N ALA A 89 14.85 13.59 16.12
CA ALA A 89 15.77 14.52 16.77
C ALA A 89 16.96 14.93 15.90
N SER A 90 17.16 14.29 14.74
CA SER A 90 18.29 14.55 13.85
C SER A 90 18.29 16.00 13.33
N ALA A 91 19.50 16.58 13.24
CA ALA A 91 19.73 17.91 12.68
C ALA A 91 20.09 17.88 11.19
N HIS A 92 19.98 16.71 10.54
CA HIS A 92 20.27 16.58 9.12
C HIS A 92 19.33 17.49 8.30
N PRO A 93 19.85 18.31 7.38
CA PRO A 93 19.10 19.44 6.82
C PRO A 93 18.16 19.05 5.66
N GLU A 94 18.34 17.88 5.05
CA GLU A 94 17.54 17.42 3.92
C GLU A 94 16.37 16.56 4.38
N GLY A 95 15.23 16.67 3.67
CA GLY A 95 14.12 15.74 3.85
C GLY A 95 14.45 14.37 3.28
N VAL A 96 14.11 13.32 4.00
CA VAL A 96 14.40 11.94 3.62
C VAL A 96 13.09 11.16 3.53
N SER A 97 12.86 10.48 2.41
CA SER A 97 11.81 9.46 2.32
C SER A 97 12.32 8.15 2.90
N TRP A 98 11.46 7.47 3.64
CA TRP A 98 11.81 6.31 4.43
C TRP A 98 11.02 5.10 3.99
N SER A 99 11.71 3.97 3.87
CA SER A 99 11.14 2.63 3.79
C SER A 99 11.73 1.80 4.92
N LEU A 100 10.89 1.38 5.87
CA LEU A 100 11.32 0.55 6.99
C LEU A 100 10.64 -0.80 6.88
N GLU A 101 11.41 -1.87 6.86
CA GLU A 101 10.89 -3.21 7.14
C GLU A 101 11.04 -3.50 8.62
N VAL A 102 9.96 -3.93 9.26
CA VAL A 102 9.94 -4.25 10.69
C VAL A 102 9.55 -5.72 10.85
N PRO A 103 10.54 -6.64 10.90
CA PRO A 103 10.29 -8.04 11.19
C PRO A 103 9.66 -8.18 12.58
N ALA A 104 8.49 -8.80 12.61
CA ALA A 104 7.69 -8.96 13.81
C ALA A 104 8.09 -10.22 14.58
N ALA A 105 7.96 -10.19 15.91
CA ALA A 105 8.36 -11.32 16.74
C ALA A 105 7.58 -12.62 16.43
N ALA A 106 6.32 -12.52 16.00
CA ALA A 106 5.50 -13.66 15.58
C ALA A 106 5.77 -14.10 14.12
N GLY A 107 6.79 -13.54 13.45
CA GLY A 107 7.27 -13.98 12.14
C GLY A 107 6.63 -13.27 10.93
N GLY A 108 5.80 -12.24 11.16
CA GLY A 108 5.33 -11.34 10.10
C GLY A 108 6.36 -10.26 9.76
N VAL A 109 6.06 -9.42 8.77
CA VAL A 109 6.89 -8.26 8.42
C VAL A 109 5.99 -7.06 8.16
N MET A 110 6.32 -5.92 8.76
CA MET A 110 5.57 -4.68 8.61
C MET A 110 6.39 -3.70 7.78
N SER A 111 5.91 -3.38 6.58
CA SER A 111 6.57 -2.44 5.67
C SER A 111 5.98 -1.04 5.85
N LEU A 112 6.77 -0.13 6.39
CA LEU A 112 6.36 1.24 6.72
C LEU A 112 7.02 2.22 5.74
N HIS A 113 6.21 2.95 4.99
CA HIS A 113 6.71 3.97 4.07
C HIS A 113 6.27 5.37 4.48
N SER A 114 7.23 6.28 4.60
CA SER A 114 6.89 7.69 4.84
C SER A 114 6.06 8.25 3.69
N GLN A 115 5.15 9.17 3.98
CA GLN A 115 4.39 9.87 2.95
C GLN A 115 5.29 10.71 2.06
N THR A 116 5.04 10.59 0.76
CA THR A 116 5.73 11.33 -0.28
C THR A 116 4.74 12.08 -1.18
N ASP A 117 5.21 13.15 -1.82
CA ASP A 117 4.46 13.74 -2.93
C ASP A 117 4.53 12.86 -4.18
N SER A 118 3.84 13.27 -5.25
CA SER A 118 3.84 12.53 -6.53
C SER A 118 5.22 12.42 -7.21
N SER A 119 6.24 13.11 -6.68
CA SER A 119 7.63 13.01 -7.14
C SER A 119 8.52 12.18 -6.20
N GLY A 120 7.94 11.52 -5.19
CA GLY A 120 8.69 10.71 -4.23
C GLY A 120 9.41 11.52 -3.15
N ARG A 121 9.16 12.84 -3.03
CA ARG A 121 9.78 13.66 -1.98
C ARG A 121 9.01 13.54 -0.67
N ALA A 122 9.73 13.41 0.43
CA ALA A 122 9.14 13.36 1.77
C ALA A 122 8.29 14.59 2.08
N LEU A 123 7.08 14.38 2.58
CA LEU A 123 6.17 15.46 2.97
C LEU A 123 6.56 16.14 4.29
N SER A 124 7.31 15.46 5.16
CA SER A 124 7.67 15.95 6.51
C SER A 124 8.71 17.08 6.52
N GLY A 125 9.32 17.42 5.38
CA GLY A 125 10.28 18.53 5.24
C GLY A 125 11.59 18.36 6.03
N GLY A 126 11.81 17.20 6.66
CA GLY A 126 12.99 16.87 7.47
C GLY A 126 13.20 15.36 7.54
N THR A 127 14.00 14.89 8.50
CA THR A 127 14.35 13.47 8.64
C THR A 127 13.36 12.65 9.43
N CYS A 128 12.45 13.26 10.18
CA CYS A 128 11.43 12.53 10.93
C CYS A 128 10.49 11.80 9.95
N PRO A 129 10.40 10.46 9.99
CA PRO A 129 9.46 9.72 9.15
C PRO A 129 8.02 10.12 9.50
N SER A 130 7.21 10.41 8.48
CA SER A 130 5.79 10.70 8.64
C SER A 130 4.99 9.70 7.84
N PHE A 131 4.44 8.67 8.50
CA PHE A 131 3.63 7.63 7.87
C PHE A 131 2.15 8.05 7.72
N GLY A 132 1.69 8.98 8.57
CA GLY A 132 0.28 9.37 8.67
C GLY A 132 -0.54 8.57 9.67
N PHE A 133 0.11 7.68 10.41
CA PHE A 133 -0.41 6.89 11.51
C PHE A 133 0.70 6.68 12.55
N ASP A 134 0.32 6.25 13.75
CA ASP A 134 1.26 5.89 14.81
C ASP A 134 1.83 4.49 14.57
N ALA A 135 3.09 4.44 14.12
CA ALA A 135 3.72 3.21 13.65
C ALA A 135 3.98 2.19 14.77
N VAL A 136 4.47 2.66 15.93
CA VAL A 136 4.88 1.78 17.04
C VAL A 136 3.72 0.93 17.57
N PRO A 137 2.63 1.51 18.09
CA PRO A 137 1.47 0.74 18.56
C PRO A 137 0.80 -0.06 17.44
N LEU A 138 0.82 0.42 16.20
CA LEU A 138 0.25 -0.34 15.08
C LEU A 138 1.04 -1.61 14.77
N VAL A 139 2.37 -1.55 14.75
CA VAL A 139 3.22 -2.74 14.54
C VAL A 139 2.96 -3.78 15.64
N ASP A 140 2.91 -3.36 16.90
CA ASP A 140 2.59 -4.25 18.02
C ASP A 140 1.19 -4.89 17.89
N ALA A 141 0.21 -4.09 17.47
CA ALA A 141 -1.15 -4.58 17.26
C ALA A 141 -1.25 -5.56 16.10
N LEU A 142 -0.54 -5.32 15.00
CA LEU A 142 -0.47 -6.22 13.85
C LEU A 142 0.22 -7.55 14.22
N ASP A 143 1.36 -7.51 14.91
CA ASP A 143 2.07 -8.72 15.37
C ASP A 143 1.15 -9.61 16.24
N SER A 144 0.36 -8.98 17.10
CA SER A 144 -0.60 -9.70 17.95
C SER A 144 -1.85 -10.18 17.21
N ALA A 145 -2.37 -9.44 16.23
CA ALA A 145 -3.65 -9.72 15.57
C ALA A 145 -3.51 -10.69 14.40
N VAL A 146 -2.43 -10.59 13.64
CA VAL A 146 -2.19 -11.30 12.37
C VAL A 146 -0.77 -11.90 12.32
N PRO A 147 -0.45 -12.83 13.24
CA PRO A 147 0.90 -13.37 13.34
C PRO A 147 1.33 -14.06 12.03
N GLY A 148 2.55 -13.76 11.58
CA GLY A 148 3.12 -14.33 10.36
C GLY A 148 2.70 -13.69 9.04
N LEU A 149 1.89 -12.63 9.06
CA LEU A 149 1.46 -11.94 7.84
C LEU A 149 2.41 -10.77 7.51
N ALA A 150 2.71 -10.59 6.22
CA ALA A 150 3.43 -9.42 5.72
C ALA A 150 2.43 -8.32 5.34
N VAL A 151 2.46 -7.19 6.06
CA VAL A 151 1.47 -6.11 5.92
C VAL A 151 2.15 -4.77 5.71
N GLN A 152 1.70 -4.01 4.73
CA GLN A 152 2.03 -2.62 4.50
C GLN A 152 0.85 -1.73 4.88
N PRO A 153 0.88 -1.08 6.05
CA PRO A 153 -0.07 -0.02 6.35
C PRO A 153 0.21 1.21 5.48
N ALA A 154 -0.84 1.84 4.96
CA ALA A 154 -0.72 3.00 4.10
C ALA A 154 -1.87 3.98 4.30
N ILE A 155 -1.62 5.26 3.98
CA ILE A 155 -2.65 6.27 3.79
C ILE A 155 -2.72 6.57 2.29
N TRP A 156 -3.84 6.26 1.65
CA TRP A 156 -4.08 6.59 0.24
C TRP A 156 -4.34 8.10 0.06
N GLU A 157 -4.32 8.57 -1.20
CA GLU A 157 -4.53 9.98 -1.55
C GLU A 157 -5.85 10.58 -1.05
N ASN A 158 -6.88 9.76 -0.82
CA ASN A 158 -8.18 10.17 -0.30
C ASN A 158 -8.28 10.11 1.23
N ASP A 159 -7.13 10.12 1.93
CA ASP A 159 -7.09 9.98 3.38
C ASP A 159 -7.72 8.66 3.84
N ARG A 160 -7.61 7.58 3.06
CA ARG A 160 -8.09 6.25 3.48
C ARG A 160 -6.96 5.44 4.09
N PHE A 161 -7.18 4.89 5.27
CA PHE A 161 -6.24 3.97 5.90
C PHE A 161 -6.41 2.58 5.32
N ALA A 162 -5.31 1.99 4.89
CA ALA A 162 -5.28 0.67 4.28
C ALA A 162 -4.24 -0.23 4.91
N LEU A 163 -4.56 -1.52 4.96
CA LEU A 163 -3.69 -2.60 5.36
C LEU A 163 -3.52 -3.51 4.14
N VAL A 164 -2.36 -3.42 3.50
CA VAL A 164 -2.06 -4.14 2.27
C VAL A 164 -1.28 -5.41 2.59
N SER A 165 -1.78 -6.58 2.19
CA SER A 165 -1.00 -7.82 2.26
C SER A 165 -0.03 -7.88 1.09
N ILE A 166 1.28 -7.92 1.36
CA ILE A 166 2.32 -7.83 0.32
C ILE A 166 2.75 -9.22 -0.17
N GLU A 167 2.74 -10.21 0.72
CA GLU A 167 3.02 -11.59 0.40
C GLU A 167 1.74 -12.41 0.47
N GLU A 168 1.32 -12.98 -0.66
CA GLU A 168 0.11 -13.77 -0.72
C GLU A 168 0.37 -15.26 -0.88
N THR A 169 -0.45 -16.03 -0.18
CA THR A 169 -0.61 -17.47 -0.43
C THR A 169 -1.64 -17.67 -1.55
N ARG A 170 -1.47 -18.71 -2.36
CA ARG A 170 -2.36 -18.98 -3.52
C ARG A 170 -3.76 -19.49 -3.13
N ASP A 171 -4.03 -19.67 -1.84
CA ASP A 171 -5.21 -20.40 -1.34
C ASP A 171 -6.30 -19.45 -0.81
N GLY A 172 -6.62 -18.41 -1.58
CA GLY A 172 -7.68 -17.45 -1.30
C GLY A 172 -7.45 -16.57 -0.06
N TYR A 173 -8.48 -15.82 0.34
CA TYR A 173 -8.34 -14.76 1.35
C TYR A 173 -8.61 -15.16 2.81
N LEU A 174 -8.81 -16.44 3.12
CA LEU A 174 -9.12 -16.87 4.49
C LEU A 174 -8.05 -16.44 5.51
N HIS A 175 -6.78 -16.46 5.09
CA HIS A 175 -5.64 -16.02 5.91
C HIS A 175 -5.66 -14.51 6.24
N LEU A 176 -6.45 -13.71 5.51
CA LEU A 176 -6.60 -12.27 5.70
C LEU A 176 -7.78 -11.90 6.60
N LEU A 177 -8.68 -12.84 6.91
CA LEU A 177 -9.83 -12.59 7.78
C LEU A 177 -9.45 -12.05 9.18
N PRO A 178 -8.30 -12.42 9.78
CA PRO A 178 -7.89 -11.79 11.04
C PRO A 178 -7.64 -10.28 10.92
N LEU A 179 -7.28 -9.74 9.75
CA LEU A 179 -7.22 -8.28 9.54
C LEU A 179 -8.62 -7.66 9.60
N VAL A 180 -9.61 -8.28 8.95
CA VAL A 180 -11.01 -7.84 9.01
C VAL A 180 -11.55 -7.92 10.43
N GLN A 181 -11.25 -9.01 11.15
CA GLN A 181 -11.66 -9.23 12.54
C GLN A 181 -11.10 -8.17 13.50
N ASN A 182 -9.95 -7.58 13.20
CA ASN A 182 -9.28 -6.62 14.08
C ASN A 182 -9.24 -5.20 13.50
N ALA A 183 -9.99 -4.90 12.44
CA ALA A 183 -9.92 -3.64 11.72
C ALA A 183 -10.06 -2.40 12.64
N GLU A 184 -11.04 -2.39 13.55
CA GLU A 184 -11.26 -1.26 14.48
C GLU A 184 -10.13 -1.15 15.53
N VAL A 185 -9.60 -2.28 15.99
CA VAL A 185 -8.46 -2.32 16.94
C VAL A 185 -7.20 -1.79 16.26
N LEU A 186 -6.95 -2.18 15.02
CA LEU A 186 -5.80 -1.75 14.22
C LEU A 186 -5.91 -0.26 13.87
N LEU A 187 -7.11 0.24 13.54
CA LEU A 187 -7.36 1.66 13.33
C LEU A 187 -7.08 2.49 14.60
N ALA A 188 -7.52 2.01 15.75
CA ALA A 188 -7.24 2.67 17.03
C ALA A 188 -5.74 2.65 17.37
N ALA A 189 -5.05 1.52 17.12
CA ALA A 189 -3.62 1.39 17.31
C ALA A 189 -2.83 2.33 16.38
N ALA A 190 -3.31 2.54 15.15
CA ALA A 190 -2.77 3.53 14.22
C ALA A 190 -2.96 4.99 14.69
N GLY A 191 -3.65 5.23 15.80
CA GLY A 191 -3.90 6.58 16.34
C GLY A 191 -4.85 7.40 15.48
N LEU A 192 -5.69 6.75 14.67
CA LEU A 192 -6.59 7.39 13.71
C LEU A 192 -7.99 7.60 14.29
N ASP A 193 -8.77 8.45 13.62
CA ASP A 193 -10.16 8.73 13.97
C ASP A 193 -11.01 7.43 13.93
N PRO A 194 -11.75 7.08 15.00
CA PRO A 194 -12.56 5.87 15.04
C PRO A 194 -13.71 5.84 14.02
N ASP A 195 -14.13 6.99 13.49
CA ASP A 195 -15.15 7.07 12.44
C ASP A 195 -14.57 6.89 11.02
N ARG A 196 -13.25 6.65 10.90
CA ARG A 196 -12.58 6.39 9.62
C ARG A 196 -12.83 4.96 9.13
N GLU A 197 -12.91 4.80 7.82
CA GLU A 197 -12.94 3.49 7.19
C GLU A 197 -11.55 2.84 7.11
N VAL A 198 -11.52 1.51 7.13
CA VAL A 198 -10.29 0.70 6.99
C VAL A 198 -10.40 -0.14 5.73
N GLU A 199 -9.45 0.01 4.82
CA GLU A 199 -9.35 -0.85 3.64
C GLU A 199 -8.43 -2.04 3.92
N ILE A 200 -8.92 -3.26 3.73
CA ILE A 200 -8.05 -4.44 3.60
C ILE A 200 -7.83 -4.67 2.11
N ASN A 201 -6.57 -4.65 1.67
CA ASN A 201 -6.23 -4.77 0.26
C ASN A 201 -5.18 -5.86 0.03
N SER A 202 -5.40 -6.64 -1.01
CA SER A 202 -4.54 -7.72 -1.43
C SER A 202 -4.93 -8.18 -2.84
N THR A 203 -4.22 -9.17 -3.34
CA THR A 203 -4.43 -9.82 -4.63
C THR A 203 -5.64 -10.78 -4.63
N THR A 204 -6.21 -11.12 -3.48
CA THR A 204 -7.44 -11.96 -3.38
C THR A 204 -8.58 -11.34 -2.57
N LEU A 205 -8.30 -10.27 -1.81
CA LEU A 205 -9.27 -9.55 -1.00
C LEU A 205 -9.12 -8.03 -1.16
N GLY A 206 -10.21 -7.35 -1.51
CA GLY A 206 -10.37 -5.90 -1.37
C GLY A 206 -11.66 -5.59 -0.63
N ALA A 207 -11.57 -5.01 0.55
CA ALA A 207 -12.74 -4.70 1.37
C ALA A 207 -12.55 -3.39 2.14
N THR A 208 -13.45 -2.44 1.93
CA THR A 208 -13.58 -1.25 2.79
C THR A 208 -14.47 -1.60 3.99
N ILE A 209 -13.97 -1.45 5.21
CA ILE A 209 -14.70 -1.69 6.45
C ILE A 209 -15.11 -0.34 7.03
N LEU A 210 -16.40 -0.04 7.00
CA LEU A 210 -16.95 1.15 7.64
C LEU A 210 -17.09 0.95 9.17
N PRO A 211 -17.17 2.04 9.95
CA PRO A 211 -17.39 1.96 11.39
C PRO A 211 -18.58 1.07 11.77
N GLY A 212 -18.39 0.12 12.68
CA GLY A 212 -19.43 -0.79 13.14
C GLY A 212 -19.82 -1.89 12.14
N GLN A 213 -19.13 -2.00 10.99
CA GLN A 213 -19.37 -3.07 10.02
C GLN A 213 -18.43 -4.27 10.17
N GLN A 214 -17.45 -4.22 11.08
CA GLN A 214 -16.43 -5.25 11.28
C GLN A 214 -17.02 -6.67 11.40
N GLU A 215 -17.93 -6.90 12.34
CA GLU A 215 -18.51 -8.22 12.61
C GLU A 215 -19.38 -8.74 11.44
N PRO A 216 -20.34 -7.97 10.88
CA PRO A 216 -21.08 -8.39 9.69
C PRO A 216 -20.20 -8.67 8.48
N TYR A 217 -19.13 -7.90 8.27
CA TYR A 217 -18.22 -8.09 7.14
C TYR A 217 -17.42 -9.39 7.28
N LEU A 218 -16.88 -9.64 8.48
CA LEU A 218 -16.19 -10.88 8.80
C LEU A 218 -17.11 -12.09 8.60
N ALA A 219 -18.35 -12.02 9.08
CA ALA A 219 -19.33 -13.09 8.93
C ALA A 219 -19.65 -13.38 7.45
N LEU A 220 -19.85 -12.32 6.64
CA LEU A 220 -20.07 -12.48 5.20
C LEU A 220 -18.86 -13.13 4.52
N LEU A 221 -17.66 -12.60 4.71
CA LEU A 221 -16.46 -13.12 4.03
C LEU A 221 -16.16 -14.58 4.44
N THR A 222 -16.41 -14.94 5.70
CA THR A 222 -16.28 -16.32 6.16
C THR A 222 -17.28 -17.26 5.47
N ASP A 223 -18.57 -16.92 5.45
CA ASP A 223 -19.62 -17.70 4.75
C ASP A 223 -19.31 -17.83 3.24
N LEU A 224 -18.85 -16.75 2.60
CA LEU A 224 -18.49 -16.77 1.19
C LEU A 224 -17.30 -17.71 0.90
N ALA A 225 -16.25 -17.66 1.71
CA ALA A 225 -15.07 -18.50 1.50
C ALA A 225 -15.36 -19.97 1.82
N GLU A 226 -15.95 -20.26 2.98
CA GLU A 226 -16.11 -21.64 3.49
C GLU A 226 -17.28 -22.38 2.83
N ASP A 227 -18.45 -21.75 2.69
CA ASP A 227 -19.67 -22.42 2.22
C ASP A 227 -19.91 -22.26 0.70
N HIS A 228 -19.30 -21.23 0.10
CA HIS A 228 -19.51 -20.90 -1.31
C HIS A 228 -18.24 -21.00 -2.18
N GLU A 229 -17.12 -21.48 -1.61
CA GLU A 229 -15.83 -21.69 -2.31
C GLU A 229 -15.38 -20.43 -3.07
N VAL A 230 -15.61 -19.24 -2.49
CA VAL A 230 -15.16 -17.98 -3.08
C VAL A 230 -13.64 -17.86 -2.91
N GLY A 231 -12.91 -17.85 -4.02
CA GLY A 231 -11.44 -17.77 -4.03
C GLY A 231 -10.90 -16.34 -3.97
N ALA A 232 -11.67 -15.36 -4.44
CA ALA A 232 -11.31 -13.95 -4.35
C ALA A 232 -12.54 -13.05 -4.28
N PHE A 233 -12.44 -11.95 -3.55
CA PHE A 233 -13.52 -11.00 -3.30
C PHE A 233 -12.99 -9.57 -3.30
N TRP A 234 -13.57 -8.70 -4.12
CA TRP A 234 -13.27 -7.27 -4.06
C TRP A 234 -14.56 -6.47 -4.07
N ALA A 235 -14.72 -5.58 -3.11
CA ALA A 235 -15.79 -4.62 -3.08
C ALA A 235 -15.24 -3.20 -3.02
N ASP A 236 -16.06 -2.24 -3.46
CA ASP A 236 -15.84 -0.81 -3.22
C ASP A 236 -14.48 -0.30 -3.74
N GLY A 237 -14.06 -0.83 -4.90
CA GLY A 237 -12.87 -0.32 -5.59
C GLY A 237 -11.53 -0.60 -4.93
N GLY A 238 -11.45 -1.57 -3.99
CA GLY A 238 -10.20 -2.03 -3.35
C GLY A 238 -9.14 -2.68 -4.28
N SER A 239 -9.10 -2.28 -5.55
CA SER A 239 -8.08 -2.49 -6.61
C SER A 239 -8.59 -2.07 -8.00
N ALA A 240 -9.72 -1.36 -8.12
CA ALA A 240 -10.20 -0.87 -9.41
C ALA A 240 -9.45 0.42 -9.80
N PRO A 241 -9.03 0.59 -11.08
CA PRO A 241 -8.49 1.86 -11.55
C PRO A 241 -9.50 2.97 -11.24
N THR A 242 -9.03 4.02 -10.56
CA THR A 242 -9.78 5.25 -10.22
C THR A 242 -10.81 5.60 -11.29
N GLY A 243 -12.10 5.46 -10.97
CA GLY A 243 -13.21 5.91 -11.82
C GLY A 243 -14.40 4.95 -12.03
N ALA A 244 -14.39 3.73 -11.47
CA ALA A 244 -15.47 2.77 -11.70
C ALA A 244 -16.38 2.61 -10.46
N ARG A 245 -17.67 2.95 -10.65
CA ARG A 245 -18.83 2.82 -9.74
C ARG A 245 -18.72 1.69 -8.72
N ASP A 246 -19.24 1.92 -7.52
CA ASP A 246 -19.63 0.94 -6.49
C ASP A 246 -20.04 -0.41 -7.10
N HIS A 247 -19.21 -1.44 -6.93
CA HIS A 247 -19.42 -2.79 -7.48
C HIS A 247 -18.71 -3.84 -6.62
N VAL A 248 -19.12 -5.10 -6.77
CA VAL A 248 -18.47 -6.26 -6.14
C VAL A 248 -18.00 -7.23 -7.22
N ASN A 249 -16.73 -7.61 -7.19
CA ASN A 249 -16.15 -8.67 -8.01
C ASN A 249 -15.92 -9.92 -7.15
N VAL A 250 -16.32 -11.07 -7.68
CA VAL A 250 -16.20 -12.35 -6.96
C VAL A 250 -15.66 -13.42 -7.91
N THR A 251 -14.60 -14.12 -7.51
CA THR A 251 -14.13 -15.32 -8.21
C THR A 251 -14.77 -16.55 -7.58
N ALA A 252 -15.70 -17.19 -8.31
CA ALA A 252 -16.47 -18.34 -7.81
C ALA A 252 -17.11 -19.14 -8.95
N ARG A 253 -17.39 -20.42 -8.68
CA ARG A 253 -18.08 -21.32 -9.63
C ARG A 253 -19.50 -20.82 -9.93
N ALA A 254 -19.94 -20.95 -11.19
CA ALA A 254 -21.27 -20.53 -11.66
C ALA A 254 -22.45 -21.07 -10.83
N ALA A 255 -22.32 -22.29 -10.28
CA ALA A 255 -23.35 -22.89 -9.43
C ALA A 255 -23.64 -22.10 -8.15
N GLN A 256 -22.68 -21.32 -7.65
CA GLN A 256 -22.78 -20.56 -6.39
C GLN A 256 -23.27 -19.12 -6.60
N HIS A 257 -23.31 -18.61 -7.83
CA HIS A 257 -23.54 -17.18 -8.12
C HIS A 257 -24.84 -16.63 -7.53
N ALA A 258 -25.93 -17.41 -7.59
CA ALA A 258 -27.23 -16.99 -7.04
C ALA A 258 -27.21 -16.92 -5.51
N ALA A 259 -26.56 -17.88 -4.84
CA ALA A 259 -26.44 -17.92 -3.40
C ALA A 259 -25.56 -16.75 -2.89
N ILE A 260 -24.40 -16.55 -3.51
CA ILE A 260 -23.47 -15.45 -3.19
C ILE A 260 -24.18 -14.08 -3.32
N LYS A 261 -24.90 -13.83 -4.42
CA LYS A 261 -25.69 -12.60 -4.59
C LYS A 261 -26.71 -12.40 -3.48
N SER A 262 -27.40 -13.48 -3.09
CA SER A 262 -28.39 -13.42 -2.00
C SER A 262 -27.73 -13.15 -0.64
N ARG A 263 -26.53 -13.67 -0.40
CA ARG A 263 -25.78 -13.43 0.84
C ARG A 263 -25.30 -11.99 0.95
N ILE A 264 -24.66 -11.47 -0.11
CA ILE A 264 -24.25 -10.06 -0.18
C ILE A 264 -25.47 -9.14 0.03
N GLY A 265 -26.57 -9.42 -0.68
CA GLY A 265 -27.82 -8.67 -0.57
C GLY A 265 -28.54 -8.76 0.79
N ALA A 266 -28.18 -9.71 1.64
CA ALA A 266 -28.74 -9.87 2.98
C ALA A 266 -27.77 -9.43 4.09
N SER A 267 -26.55 -9.00 3.73
CA SER A 267 -25.47 -8.73 4.68
C SER A 267 -25.71 -7.50 5.56
N GLY A 268 -26.51 -6.55 5.10
CA GLY A 268 -26.69 -5.26 5.79
C GLY A 268 -25.46 -4.35 5.73
N LEU A 269 -24.45 -4.73 4.93
CA LEU A 269 -23.26 -3.93 4.66
C LEU A 269 -23.57 -2.84 3.63
N HIS A 270 -22.71 -1.83 3.54
CA HIS A 270 -22.85 -0.77 2.55
C HIS A 270 -22.83 -1.29 1.09
N ILE A 271 -22.22 -2.47 0.87
CA ILE A 271 -22.13 -3.14 -0.43
C ILE A 271 -23.42 -3.88 -0.85
N THR A 272 -24.46 -3.90 -0.01
CA THR A 272 -25.67 -4.72 -0.20
C THR A 272 -26.34 -4.51 -1.57
N ASP A 273 -26.36 -3.27 -2.05
CA ASP A 273 -27.02 -2.89 -3.30
C ASP A 273 -26.05 -2.80 -4.49
N PHE A 274 -24.78 -3.16 -4.30
CA PHE A 274 -23.77 -3.03 -5.34
C PHE A 274 -23.96 -4.10 -6.42
N PRO A 275 -23.82 -3.76 -7.71
CA PRO A 275 -23.77 -4.75 -8.78
C PRO A 275 -22.66 -5.79 -8.56
N VAL A 276 -23.02 -7.07 -8.62
CA VAL A 276 -22.08 -8.19 -8.44
C VAL A 276 -21.68 -8.79 -9.80
N THR A 277 -20.37 -8.77 -10.08
CA THR A 277 -19.71 -9.38 -11.24
C THR A 277 -18.97 -10.64 -10.80
N PHE A 278 -19.03 -11.69 -11.62
CA PHE A 278 -18.37 -12.96 -11.33
C PHE A 278 -17.28 -13.29 -12.35
N HIS A 279 -16.19 -13.88 -11.85
CA HIS A 279 -15.08 -14.41 -12.62
C HIS A 279 -14.94 -15.91 -12.39
N GLU A 280 -14.45 -16.64 -13.39
CA GLU A 280 -14.17 -18.07 -13.25
C GLU A 280 -12.87 -18.29 -12.46
N PRO A 281 -12.85 -19.27 -11.54
CA PRO A 281 -11.66 -19.63 -10.75
C PRO A 281 -10.58 -20.35 -11.57
#